data_AF-A0AAW1C948-F1
#
_entry.id   AF-A0AAW1C948-F1
#
_cell.length_a   1.000
_cell.length_b   1.000
_cell.length_c   1.000
_cell.angle_alpha   90.00
_cell.angle_beta   90.00
_cell.angle_gamma   90.00
#
_symmetry.space_group_name_H-M   'P 1'
#
loop_
_entity.id
_entity.type
_entity.pdbx_description
1 polymer ?
#
loop_
_entity_poly.entity_id
_entity_poly.type
_entity_poly.pdbx_seq_one_letter_code
_entity_poly.pdbx_strand_id
1 'polypeptide(L)'
;MPPQSGASASKPETEPGVPRLFTWEEVGLRTGKRNFKKERWLVINRKVYDVSQFYLRHPGGLHLIRHYSGQDATEMLVHDFHELRTKVEKMGLLKSSVPFFAVIFLHAFLLDVASWFTIWYFGKTWVPFLIGVTLFTVSQIQYGFFQHDLGHISVFQKPKWNRLAQTFVIAFLKGFPKSWWTDMHNQHHAKPNCFQKDPDLVMHPFVFSLGKSLSVELTGTCNVDHSWFNDWFTGHLNFQIEHHLFPTMPRHNYYKVAPLVKSLCDKHGVHYVCKPILTAFADILHSLKEYGQDWQEAYLHE
;
A
#
# COMPACT_ATOMS: atom_id res chain seq x y z
N MET A 1 13.06 -45.88 -45.67
CA MET A 1 11.96 -45.46 -44.78
C MET A 1 12.56 -45.13 -43.42
N PRO A 2 12.49 -43.88 -42.94
CA PRO A 2 12.89 -43.56 -41.57
C PRO A 2 11.75 -43.83 -40.57
N PRO A 3 12.05 -44.08 -39.28
CA PRO A 3 11.06 -44.42 -38.26
C PRO A 3 10.31 -43.20 -37.71
N GLN A 4 9.12 -43.46 -37.20
CA GLN A 4 8.07 -42.52 -36.81
C GLN A 4 8.47 -41.61 -35.63
N SER A 5 8.10 -40.33 -35.75
CA SER A 5 8.15 -39.32 -34.70
C SER A 5 7.16 -39.62 -33.58
N GLY A 6 7.63 -39.61 -32.33
CA GLY A 6 6.82 -39.79 -31.13
C GLY A 6 5.70 -38.76 -31.00
N ALA A 7 4.54 -39.26 -30.55
CA ALA A 7 3.31 -38.53 -30.39
C ALA A 7 3.45 -37.31 -29.47
N SER A 8 3.11 -36.13 -30.01
CA SER A 8 2.75 -34.97 -29.21
C SER A 8 1.43 -35.25 -28.51
N ALA A 9 1.41 -35.26 -27.18
CA ALA A 9 0.18 -35.33 -26.40
C ALA A 9 -0.72 -34.14 -26.77
N SER A 10 -1.85 -34.42 -27.41
CA SER A 10 -2.85 -33.43 -27.78
C SER A 10 -3.47 -32.81 -26.53
N LYS A 11 -3.63 -31.48 -26.52
CA LYS A 11 -4.52 -30.82 -25.54
C LYS A 11 -5.96 -31.29 -25.82
N PRO A 12 -6.73 -31.76 -24.83
CA PRO A 12 -8.12 -32.09 -25.07
C PRO A 12 -8.91 -30.82 -25.36
N GLU A 13 -9.64 -30.81 -26.46
CA GLU A 13 -10.61 -29.76 -26.82
C GLU A 13 -11.76 -29.77 -25.81
N THR A 14 -12.04 -28.62 -25.20
CA THR A 14 -13.17 -28.43 -24.28
C THR A 14 -14.39 -27.97 -25.07
N GLU A 15 -15.52 -28.68 -24.94
CA GLU A 15 -16.82 -28.19 -25.43
C GLU A 15 -17.18 -26.84 -24.78
N PRO A 16 -17.72 -25.87 -25.55
CA PRO A 16 -18.09 -24.56 -25.00
C PRO A 16 -19.26 -24.72 -24.01
N GLY A 17 -19.02 -24.43 -22.73
CA GLY A 17 -20.07 -24.32 -21.71
C GLY A 17 -20.04 -25.39 -20.61
N VAL A 18 -19.24 -26.45 -20.74
CA VAL A 18 -19.06 -27.46 -19.67
C VAL A 18 -17.79 -27.13 -18.86
N PRO A 19 -17.89 -26.90 -17.54
CA PRO A 19 -16.71 -26.67 -16.71
C PRO A 19 -15.80 -27.89 -16.70
N ARG A 20 -14.54 -27.72 -17.11
CA ARG A 20 -13.53 -28.78 -17.00
C ARG A 20 -13.25 -29.06 -15.52
N LEU A 21 -13.36 -30.33 -15.12
CA LEU A 21 -12.98 -30.82 -13.80
C LEU A 21 -11.53 -31.29 -13.81
N PHE A 22 -10.84 -31.11 -12.68
CA PHE A 22 -9.44 -31.46 -12.50
C PHE A 22 -9.28 -32.32 -11.23
N THR A 23 -8.39 -33.30 -11.26
CA THR A 23 -8.05 -34.10 -10.08
C THR A 23 -6.92 -33.47 -9.27
N TRP A 24 -6.83 -33.79 -7.98
CA TRP A 24 -5.73 -33.32 -7.13
C TRP A 24 -4.35 -33.81 -7.60
N GLU A 25 -4.29 -34.98 -8.22
CA GLU A 25 -3.07 -35.49 -8.85
C GLU A 25 -2.65 -34.61 -10.04
N GLU A 26 -3.60 -34.22 -10.89
CA GLU A 26 -3.34 -33.32 -12.03
C GLU A 26 -2.83 -31.95 -11.57
N VAL A 27 -3.40 -31.43 -10.49
CA VAL A 27 -2.99 -30.16 -9.87
C VAL A 27 -1.61 -30.29 -9.22
N GLY A 28 -1.37 -31.36 -8.45
CA GLY A 28 -0.13 -31.60 -7.73
C GLY A 28 1.10 -31.82 -8.63
N LEU A 29 0.90 -32.20 -9.90
CA LEU A 29 1.97 -32.27 -10.90
C LEU A 29 2.41 -30.89 -11.41
N ARG A 30 1.54 -29.87 -11.32
CA ARG A 30 1.75 -28.52 -11.84
C ARG A 30 2.22 -27.55 -10.76
N THR A 31 3.31 -27.94 -10.10
CA THR A 31 3.95 -27.14 -9.04
C THR A 31 5.01 -26.19 -9.57
N GLY A 32 5.48 -26.37 -10.82
CA GLY A 32 6.60 -25.63 -11.39
C GLY A 32 7.93 -25.73 -10.60
N LYS A 33 8.06 -26.65 -9.63
CA LYS A 33 9.21 -26.73 -8.71
C LYS A 33 10.56 -27.09 -9.36
N ARG A 34 10.57 -27.57 -10.62
CA ARG A 34 11.78 -28.03 -11.33
C ARG A 34 12.08 -27.34 -12.68
N ASN A 35 11.19 -26.50 -13.20
CA ASN A 35 11.40 -25.81 -14.48
C ASN A 35 10.51 -24.57 -14.58
N PHE A 36 11.10 -23.40 -14.88
CA PHE A 36 10.40 -22.12 -15.03
C PHE A 36 9.43 -22.07 -16.22
N LYS A 37 9.58 -22.97 -17.20
CA LYS A 37 8.67 -23.11 -18.35
C LYS A 37 7.45 -24.00 -18.07
N LYS A 38 7.38 -24.64 -16.89
CA LYS A 38 6.26 -25.54 -16.54
C LYS A 38 5.12 -24.78 -15.87
N GLU A 39 3.91 -25.25 -16.14
CA GLU A 39 2.68 -24.71 -15.58
C GLU A 39 2.69 -24.77 -14.05
N ARG A 40 2.19 -23.69 -13.42
CA ARG A 40 1.95 -23.55 -11.99
C ARG A 40 0.46 -23.34 -11.78
N TRP A 41 -0.19 -24.30 -11.15
CA TRP A 41 -1.61 -24.20 -10.84
C TRP A 41 -1.81 -24.00 -9.34
N LEU A 42 -2.86 -23.29 -8.96
CA LEU A 42 -3.32 -23.19 -7.57
C LEU A 42 -4.84 -23.34 -7.53
N VAL A 43 -5.37 -23.82 -6.41
CA VAL A 43 -6.81 -23.92 -6.20
C VAL A 43 -7.27 -22.84 -5.22
N ILE A 44 -8.29 -22.07 -5.60
CA ILE A 44 -9.00 -21.14 -4.71
C ILE A 44 -10.50 -21.38 -4.87
N ASN A 45 -11.22 -21.61 -3.77
CA ASN A 45 -12.67 -21.82 -3.75
C ASN A 45 -13.12 -22.90 -4.76
N ARG A 46 -12.42 -24.04 -4.78
CA ARG A 46 -12.66 -25.18 -5.70
C ARG A 46 -12.51 -24.85 -7.19
N LYS A 47 -11.88 -23.71 -7.54
CA LYS A 47 -11.51 -23.34 -8.91
C LYS A 47 -10.01 -23.45 -9.09
N VAL A 48 -9.59 -24.00 -10.23
CA VAL A 48 -8.18 -24.12 -10.59
C VAL A 48 -7.75 -22.91 -11.41
N TYR A 49 -6.67 -22.27 -10.99
CA TYR A 49 -6.08 -21.11 -11.64
C TYR A 49 -4.69 -21.44 -12.15
N ASP A 50 -4.43 -21.20 -13.43
CA ASP A 50 -3.06 -21.16 -13.95
C ASP A 50 -2.42 -19.82 -13.59
N VAL A 51 -1.43 -19.87 -12.70
CA VAL A 51 -0.69 -18.72 -12.20
C VAL A 51 0.73 -18.64 -12.75
N SER A 52 1.06 -19.40 -13.79
CA SER A 52 2.41 -19.46 -14.38
C SER A 52 2.94 -18.10 -14.83
N GLN A 53 2.08 -17.19 -15.25
CA GLN A 53 2.47 -15.81 -15.57
C GLN A 53 2.20 -14.85 -14.40
N PHE A 54 1.14 -15.12 -13.64
CA PHE A 54 0.70 -14.26 -12.56
C PHE A 54 1.68 -14.25 -11.38
N TYR A 55 2.30 -15.39 -11.03
CA TYR A 55 3.20 -15.48 -9.89
C TYR A 55 4.43 -14.57 -10.00
N LEU A 56 4.92 -14.32 -11.23
CA LEU A 56 6.03 -13.39 -11.51
C LEU A 56 5.64 -11.93 -11.29
N ARG A 57 4.34 -11.64 -11.34
CA ARG A 57 3.77 -10.28 -11.24
C ARG A 57 2.95 -10.10 -9.97
N HIS A 58 2.91 -11.10 -9.09
CA HIS A 58 2.07 -11.15 -7.92
C HIS A 58 2.47 -10.05 -6.91
N PRO A 59 1.51 -9.23 -6.42
CA PRO A 59 1.81 -8.11 -5.51
C PRO A 59 2.37 -8.50 -4.13
N GLY A 60 2.18 -9.75 -3.68
CA GLY A 60 2.75 -10.25 -2.42
C GLY A 60 4.09 -11.00 -2.60
N GLY A 61 4.78 -10.75 -3.70
CA GLY A 61 6.01 -11.45 -4.06
C GLY A 61 5.78 -12.83 -4.72
N LEU A 62 6.82 -13.31 -5.39
CA LEU A 62 6.79 -14.60 -6.12
C LEU A 62 6.79 -15.81 -5.19
N HIS A 63 7.28 -15.66 -3.95
CA HIS A 63 7.39 -16.74 -2.97
C HIS A 63 6.04 -17.21 -2.45
N LEU A 64 5.09 -16.29 -2.23
CA LEU A 64 3.76 -16.59 -1.72
C LEU A 64 3.03 -17.57 -2.66
N ILE A 65 2.88 -17.21 -3.93
CA ILE A 65 2.20 -18.05 -4.94
C ILE A 65 3.01 -19.32 -5.25
N ARG A 66 4.35 -19.24 -5.22
CA ARG A 66 5.21 -20.41 -5.42
C ARG A 66 5.03 -21.46 -4.32
N HIS A 67 4.81 -21.04 -3.07
CA HIS A 67 4.60 -21.97 -1.95
C HIS A 67 3.34 -22.83 -2.16
N TYR A 68 2.25 -22.21 -2.61
CA TYR A 68 0.96 -22.88 -2.83
C TYR A 68 0.78 -23.48 -4.23
N SER A 69 1.81 -23.46 -5.08
CA SER A 69 1.74 -24.07 -6.41
C SER A 69 1.52 -25.58 -6.28
N GLY A 70 0.44 -26.09 -6.87
CA GLY A 70 0.00 -27.48 -6.80
C GLY A 70 -0.81 -27.82 -5.54
N GLN A 71 -1.26 -26.82 -4.77
CA GLN A 71 -2.01 -26.99 -3.52
C GLN A 71 -3.30 -26.16 -3.52
N ASP A 72 -4.15 -26.43 -2.52
CA ASP A 72 -5.28 -25.56 -2.19
C ASP A 72 -4.78 -24.36 -1.37
N ALA A 73 -4.92 -23.16 -1.94
CA ALA A 73 -4.60 -21.91 -1.27
C ALA A 73 -5.82 -21.29 -0.55
N THR A 74 -6.99 -21.93 -0.62
CA THR A 74 -8.26 -21.41 -0.06
C THR A 74 -8.23 -21.28 1.46
N GLU A 75 -7.67 -22.26 2.17
CA GLU A 75 -7.88 -22.36 3.61
C GLU A 75 -6.87 -21.56 4.46
N MET A 76 -5.62 -21.36 4.06
CA MET A 76 -4.64 -20.82 5.02
C MET A 76 -4.61 -19.28 5.09
N LEU A 77 -4.53 -18.58 3.95
CA LEU A 77 -4.40 -17.11 3.96
C LEU A 77 -5.73 -16.40 3.76
N VAL A 78 -6.61 -16.99 2.95
CA VAL A 78 -7.89 -16.36 2.58
C VAL A 78 -8.88 -16.49 3.73
N HIS A 79 -9.01 -17.66 4.36
CA HIS A 79 -9.87 -17.85 5.52
C HIS A 79 -9.48 -16.93 6.69
N ASP A 80 -8.21 -16.96 7.11
CA ASP A 80 -7.76 -16.19 8.27
C ASP A 80 -7.87 -14.68 8.05
N PHE A 81 -7.61 -14.21 6.82
CA PHE A 81 -7.87 -12.82 6.45
C PHE A 81 -9.37 -12.49 6.43
N HIS A 82 -10.23 -13.39 5.94
CA HIS A 82 -11.68 -13.22 6.00
C HIS A 82 -12.20 -13.20 7.44
N GLU A 83 -11.64 -14.02 8.32
CA GLU A 83 -11.96 -14.03 9.75
C GLU A 83 -11.55 -12.70 10.39
N LEU A 84 -10.32 -12.24 10.12
CA LEU A 84 -9.83 -10.93 10.56
C LEU A 84 -10.75 -9.81 10.09
N ARG A 85 -11.12 -9.79 8.79
CA ARG A 85 -12.03 -8.80 8.23
C ARG A 85 -13.40 -8.85 8.89
N THR A 86 -13.96 -10.05 9.10
CA THR A 86 -15.24 -10.24 9.79
C THR A 86 -15.19 -9.70 11.21
N LYS A 87 -14.08 -9.92 11.92
CA LYS A 87 -13.85 -9.39 13.27
C LYS A 87 -13.79 -7.86 13.26
N VAL A 88 -13.05 -7.27 12.32
CA VAL A 88 -12.95 -5.81 12.10
C VAL A 88 -14.32 -5.19 11.83
N GLU A 89 -15.14 -5.84 11.00
CA GLU A 89 -16.51 -5.41 10.69
C GLU A 89 -17.42 -5.50 11.92
N LYS A 90 -17.37 -6.61 12.68
CA LYS A 90 -18.13 -6.79 13.94
C LYS A 90 -17.76 -5.77 15.00
N MET A 91 -16.48 -5.41 15.10
CA MET A 91 -15.99 -4.35 15.99
C MET A 91 -16.40 -2.94 15.53
N GLY A 92 -16.99 -2.81 14.33
CA GLY A 92 -17.42 -1.53 13.78
C GLY A 92 -16.27 -0.61 13.38
N LEU A 93 -15.05 -1.13 13.22
CA LEU A 93 -13.85 -0.31 12.97
C LEU A 93 -13.86 0.36 11.59
N LEU A 94 -14.65 -0.15 10.64
CA LEU A 94 -14.84 0.48 9.33
C LEU A 94 -15.86 1.64 9.37
N LYS A 95 -16.55 1.86 10.49
CA LYS A 95 -17.51 2.98 10.62
C LYS A 95 -16.77 4.27 10.89
N SER A 96 -16.99 5.26 10.03
CA SER A 96 -16.41 6.59 10.21
C SER A 96 -17.03 7.40 11.35
N SER A 97 -16.19 8.21 11.99
CA SER A 97 -16.54 9.28 12.92
C SER A 97 -16.37 10.64 12.25
N VAL A 98 -17.46 11.21 11.73
CA VAL A 98 -17.44 12.56 11.10
C VAL A 98 -16.97 13.65 12.08
N PRO A 99 -17.35 13.67 13.37
CA PRO A 99 -16.86 14.68 14.30
C PRO A 99 -15.34 14.68 14.46
N PHE A 100 -14.71 13.50 14.48
CA PHE A 100 -13.25 13.39 14.53
C PHE A 100 -12.61 14.10 13.33
N PHE A 101 -13.10 13.82 12.13
CA PHE A 101 -12.59 14.44 10.90
C PHE A 101 -12.91 15.94 10.80
N ALA A 102 -14.03 16.38 11.34
CA ALA A 102 -14.36 17.80 11.44
C ALA A 102 -13.38 18.55 12.34
N VAL A 103 -12.97 17.97 13.47
CA VAL A 103 -11.94 18.53 14.36
C VAL A 103 -10.59 18.61 13.66
N ILE A 104 -10.20 17.57 12.92
CA ILE A 104 -8.95 17.57 12.13
C ILE A 104 -8.96 18.69 11.09
N PHE A 105 -10.05 18.81 10.32
CA PHE A 105 -10.18 19.87 9.32
C PHE A 105 -10.16 21.25 9.97
N LEU A 106 -10.90 21.45 11.06
CA LEU A 106 -10.92 22.71 11.79
C LEU A 106 -9.54 23.08 12.33
N HIS A 107 -8.81 22.12 12.90
CA HIS A 107 -7.44 22.32 13.35
C HIS A 107 -6.53 22.80 12.22
N ALA A 108 -6.54 22.13 11.06
CA ALA A 108 -5.75 22.54 9.90
C ALA A 108 -6.15 23.94 9.41
N PHE A 109 -7.45 24.23 9.35
CA PHE A 109 -7.98 25.52 8.95
C PHE A 109 -7.58 26.65 9.89
N LEU A 110 -7.65 26.44 11.21
CA LEU A 110 -7.24 27.43 12.19
C LEU A 110 -5.73 27.71 12.12
N LEU A 111 -4.90 26.70 11.89
CA LEU A 111 -3.46 26.90 11.67
C LEU A 111 -3.17 27.71 10.40
N ASP A 112 -3.93 27.48 9.32
CA ASP A 112 -3.81 28.23 8.08
C ASP A 112 -4.15 29.71 8.31
N VAL A 113 -5.32 29.98 8.90
CA VAL A 113 -5.75 31.34 9.26
C VAL A 113 -4.75 32.02 10.20
N ALA A 114 -4.25 31.31 11.21
CA ALA A 114 -3.25 31.82 12.14
C ALA A 114 -1.93 32.17 11.43
N SER A 115 -1.52 31.39 10.43
CA SER A 115 -0.34 31.71 9.61
C SER A 115 -0.51 33.05 8.88
N TRP A 116 -1.59 33.20 8.12
CA TRP A 116 -1.88 34.44 7.39
C TRP A 116 -2.03 35.64 8.31
N PHE A 117 -2.74 35.46 9.42
CA PHE A 117 -2.91 36.49 10.44
C PHE A 117 -1.56 36.93 11.03
N THR A 118 -0.65 35.98 11.29
CA THR A 118 0.67 36.29 11.85
C THR A 118 1.45 37.23 10.94
N ILE A 119 1.50 36.95 9.64
CA ILE A 119 2.19 37.79 8.65
C ILE A 119 1.48 39.13 8.48
N TRP A 120 0.15 39.13 8.42
CA TRP A 120 -0.65 40.33 8.21
C TRP A 120 -0.54 41.31 9.38
N TYR A 121 -0.60 40.83 10.61
CA TYR A 121 -0.64 41.66 11.81
C TYR A 121 0.76 42.04 12.33
N PHE A 122 1.69 41.08 12.43
CA PHE A 122 3.03 41.31 12.98
C PHE A 122 4.07 41.71 11.91
N GLY A 123 3.68 41.71 10.64
CA GLY A 123 4.53 42.08 9.51
C GLY A 123 5.46 40.97 9.04
N LYS A 124 6.38 41.33 8.14
CA LYS A 124 7.24 40.40 7.37
C LYS A 124 8.67 40.29 7.90
N THR A 125 8.91 40.61 9.17
CA THR A 125 10.23 40.38 9.77
C THR A 125 10.50 38.88 9.89
N TRP A 126 11.77 38.49 10.08
CA TRP A 126 12.16 37.07 10.09
C TRP A 126 11.37 36.21 11.08
N VAL A 127 11.06 36.73 12.27
CA VAL A 127 10.38 35.95 13.31
C VAL A 127 8.92 35.62 12.95
N PRO A 128 8.01 36.59 12.69
CA PRO A 128 6.66 36.31 12.19
C PRO A 128 6.66 35.51 10.89
N PHE A 129 7.62 35.75 9.99
CA PHE A 129 7.76 34.98 8.76
C PHE A 129 7.99 33.50 9.03
N LEU A 130 8.98 33.14 9.86
CA LEU A 130 9.28 31.75 10.19
C LEU A 130 8.13 31.07 10.95
N ILE A 131 7.48 31.78 11.86
CA ILE A 131 6.29 31.28 12.58
C ILE A 131 5.15 31.02 11.58
N GLY A 132 4.84 31.99 10.72
CA GLY A 132 3.81 31.86 9.69
C GLY A 132 4.07 30.69 8.76
N VAL A 133 5.29 30.57 8.23
CA VAL A 133 5.70 29.43 7.38
C VAL A 133 5.52 28.10 8.12
N THR A 134 5.95 28.00 9.38
CA THR A 134 5.80 26.77 10.17
C THR A 134 4.33 26.38 10.33
N LEU A 135 3.47 27.33 10.73
CA LEU A 135 2.03 27.09 10.88
C LEU A 135 1.38 26.67 9.55
N PHE A 136 1.74 27.36 8.47
CA PHE A 136 1.24 27.05 7.13
C PHE A 136 1.67 25.65 6.69
N THR A 137 2.96 25.30 6.85
CA THR A 137 3.47 23.98 6.49
C THR A 137 2.75 22.87 7.26
N VAL A 138 2.58 23.01 8.58
CA VAL A 138 1.84 22.03 9.37
C VAL A 138 0.40 21.92 8.88
N SER A 139 -0.28 23.04 8.64
CA SER A 139 -1.64 23.05 8.07
C SER A 139 -1.72 22.30 6.74
N GLN A 140 -0.82 22.60 5.80
CA GLN A 140 -0.80 22.00 4.47
C GLN A 140 -0.53 20.50 4.49
N ILE A 141 0.31 20.02 5.42
CA ILE A 141 0.54 18.60 5.67
C ILE A 141 -0.75 17.95 6.20
N GLN A 142 -1.41 18.56 7.19
CA GLN A 142 -2.67 18.05 7.75
C GLN A 142 -3.79 17.99 6.70
N TYR A 143 -3.90 18.99 5.81
CA TYR A 143 -4.81 18.92 4.67
C TYR A 143 -4.48 17.78 3.71
N GLY A 144 -3.19 17.48 3.52
CA GLY A 144 -2.74 16.34 2.71
C GLY A 144 -3.24 15.01 3.27
N PHE A 145 -3.10 14.81 4.59
CA PHE A 145 -3.63 13.61 5.24
C PHE A 145 -5.15 13.54 5.20
N PHE A 146 -5.85 14.67 5.42
CA PHE A 146 -7.31 14.70 5.36
C PHE A 146 -7.85 14.43 3.95
N GLN A 147 -7.23 15.01 2.92
CA GLN A 147 -7.47 14.67 1.51
C GLN A 147 -7.28 13.17 1.26
N HIS A 148 -6.20 12.59 1.78
CA HIS A 148 -5.90 11.18 1.61
C HIS A 148 -7.02 10.30 2.19
N ASP A 149 -7.50 10.60 3.41
CA ASP A 149 -8.64 9.92 4.02
C ASP A 149 -9.91 10.02 3.15
N LEU A 150 -10.19 11.21 2.61
CA LEU A 150 -11.30 11.43 1.68
C LEU A 150 -11.15 10.62 0.39
N GLY A 151 -9.92 10.50 -0.13
CA GLY A 151 -9.59 9.68 -1.30
C GLY A 151 -9.87 8.20 -1.09
N HIS A 152 -9.64 7.71 0.12
CA HIS A 152 -9.98 6.36 0.54
C HIS A 152 -11.44 6.14 0.92
N ILE A 153 -12.27 7.20 0.88
CA ILE A 153 -13.69 7.10 1.20
C ILE A 153 -13.89 6.74 2.69
N SER A 154 -12.93 7.10 3.57
CA SER A 154 -12.96 6.73 4.99
C SER A 154 -13.62 7.78 5.89
N VAL A 155 -14.02 8.95 5.35
CA VAL A 155 -14.56 10.07 6.15
C VAL A 155 -16.09 10.08 6.20
N PHE A 156 -16.78 9.95 5.07
CA PHE A 156 -18.25 9.93 5.03
C PHE A 156 -18.78 8.54 4.67
N GLN A 157 -19.98 8.21 5.16
CA GLN A 157 -20.65 6.95 4.82
C GLN A 157 -20.99 6.83 3.33
N LYS A 158 -21.35 7.95 2.68
CA LYS A 158 -21.68 7.96 1.24
C LYS A 158 -20.44 8.35 0.42
N PRO A 159 -20.02 7.52 -0.56
CA PRO A 159 -18.85 7.82 -1.39
C PRO A 159 -18.92 9.15 -2.15
N LYS A 160 -20.12 9.61 -2.50
CA LYS A 160 -20.35 10.90 -3.17
C LYS A 160 -19.77 12.08 -2.37
N TRP A 161 -19.99 12.10 -1.05
CA TRP A 161 -19.55 13.20 -0.19
C TRP A 161 -18.04 13.21 0.00
N ASN A 162 -17.42 12.03 0.12
CA ASN A 162 -15.96 11.91 0.13
C ASN A 162 -15.35 12.48 -1.15
N ARG A 163 -15.85 12.09 -2.33
CA ARG A 163 -15.32 12.58 -3.61
C ARG A 163 -15.47 14.09 -3.77
N LEU A 164 -16.62 14.65 -3.39
CA LEU A 164 -16.85 16.10 -3.47
C LEU A 164 -15.90 16.87 -2.54
N ALA A 165 -15.81 16.45 -1.28
CA ALA A 165 -14.91 17.07 -0.31
C ALA A 165 -13.43 16.87 -0.69
N GLN A 166 -13.05 15.71 -1.23
CA GLN A 166 -11.70 15.46 -1.73
C GLN A 166 -11.35 16.45 -2.83
N THR A 167 -12.23 16.63 -3.83
CA THR A 167 -12.05 17.61 -4.90
C THR A 167 -11.87 19.00 -4.32
N PHE A 168 -12.71 19.40 -3.35
CA PHE A 168 -12.58 20.71 -2.72
C PHE A 168 -11.20 20.91 -2.05
N VAL A 169 -10.80 19.98 -1.17
CA VAL A 169 -9.54 20.08 -0.42
C VAL A 169 -8.34 20.07 -1.36
N ILE A 170 -8.26 19.10 -2.28
CA ILE A 170 -7.08 18.96 -3.14
C ILE A 170 -6.98 20.06 -4.20
N ALA A 171 -8.09 20.44 -4.82
CA ALA A 171 -8.06 21.40 -5.92
C ALA A 171 -7.98 22.84 -5.41
N PHE A 172 -8.79 23.21 -4.41
CA PHE A 172 -8.85 24.61 -3.97
C PHE A 172 -7.88 24.93 -2.84
N LEU A 173 -7.70 24.04 -1.85
CA LEU A 173 -6.82 24.33 -0.72
C LEU A 173 -5.35 23.97 -0.99
N LYS A 174 -5.11 22.96 -1.84
CA LYS A 174 -3.74 22.52 -2.17
C LYS A 174 -3.30 22.86 -3.59
N GLY A 175 -4.22 23.15 -4.51
CA GLY A 175 -3.89 23.50 -5.90
C GLY A 175 -3.52 22.32 -6.81
N PHE A 176 -3.92 21.09 -6.48
CA PHE A 176 -3.60 19.89 -7.27
C PHE A 176 -4.83 19.21 -7.88
N PRO A 177 -4.70 18.57 -9.06
CA PRO A 177 -5.80 17.80 -9.65
C PRO A 177 -6.15 16.55 -8.83
N LYS A 178 -7.44 16.33 -8.56
CA LYS A 178 -7.92 15.12 -7.87
C LYS A 178 -7.56 13.84 -8.61
N SER A 179 -7.68 13.84 -9.95
CA SER A 179 -7.39 12.66 -10.79
C SER A 179 -5.94 12.23 -10.66
N TRP A 180 -5.00 13.17 -10.78
CA TRP A 180 -3.57 12.91 -10.60
C TRP A 180 -3.27 12.14 -9.32
N TRP A 181 -3.74 12.66 -8.18
CA TRP A 181 -3.51 11.98 -6.90
C TRP A 181 -4.23 10.63 -6.84
N THR A 182 -5.48 10.55 -7.31
CA THR A 182 -6.27 9.31 -7.27
C THR A 182 -5.60 8.20 -8.10
N ASP A 183 -5.11 8.53 -9.29
CA ASP A 183 -4.51 7.57 -10.22
C ASP A 183 -3.15 7.07 -9.71
N MET A 184 -2.32 7.97 -9.20
CA MET A 184 -1.03 7.65 -8.58
C MET A 184 -1.21 6.79 -7.34
N HIS A 185 -2.07 7.25 -6.42
CA HIS A 185 -2.28 6.60 -5.13
C HIS A 185 -2.92 5.22 -5.26
N ASN A 186 -3.84 5.03 -6.20
CA ASN A 186 -4.41 3.71 -6.47
C ASN A 186 -3.36 2.71 -7.00
N GLN A 187 -2.37 3.19 -7.78
CA GLN A 187 -1.27 2.35 -8.25
C GLN A 187 -0.32 1.97 -7.11
N HIS A 188 0.00 2.93 -6.24
CA HIS A 188 0.74 2.67 -5.00
C HIS A 188 0.07 1.57 -4.18
N HIS A 189 -1.22 1.70 -3.88
CA HIS A 189 -1.99 0.70 -3.13
C HIS A 189 -2.05 -0.68 -3.80
N ALA A 190 -1.98 -0.73 -5.12
CA ALA A 190 -1.96 -2.00 -5.85
C ALA A 190 -0.62 -2.73 -5.72
N LYS A 191 0.51 -1.99 -5.64
CA LYS A 191 1.88 -2.54 -5.59
C LYS A 191 2.81 -1.60 -4.81
N PRO A 192 2.65 -1.51 -3.48
CA PRO A 192 3.40 -0.54 -2.69
C PRO A 192 4.88 -0.93 -2.62
N ASN A 193 5.75 0.08 -2.61
CA ASN A 193 7.21 -0.02 -2.52
C ASN A 193 7.85 -0.93 -3.59
N CYS A 194 7.15 -1.14 -4.71
CA CYS A 194 7.64 -1.96 -5.81
C CYS A 194 8.33 -1.07 -6.85
N PHE A 195 9.65 -1.18 -6.97
CA PHE A 195 10.42 -0.42 -7.96
C PHE A 195 9.82 -0.55 -9.38
N GLN A 196 9.74 0.57 -10.12
CA GLN A 196 9.10 0.73 -11.44
C GLN A 196 7.58 0.51 -11.51
N LYS A 197 6.94 0.08 -10.42
CA LYS A 197 5.48 -0.19 -10.41
C LYS A 197 4.74 0.73 -9.44
N ASP A 198 5.38 1.08 -8.34
CA ASP A 198 4.94 2.10 -7.41
C ASP A 198 5.37 3.47 -7.94
N PRO A 199 4.43 4.33 -8.35
CA PRO A 199 4.79 5.60 -8.90
C PRO A 199 5.28 6.59 -7.83
N ASP A 200 5.11 6.29 -6.53
CA ASP A 200 5.70 7.07 -5.43
C ASP A 200 7.23 6.94 -5.38
N LEU A 201 7.78 5.86 -5.96
CA LEU A 201 9.22 5.67 -6.12
C LEU A 201 9.76 6.29 -7.42
N VAL A 202 8.88 6.77 -8.30
CA VAL A 202 9.24 7.34 -9.61
C VAL A 202 9.35 8.86 -9.49
N MET A 203 10.49 9.33 -9.01
CA MET A 203 10.75 10.76 -8.72
C MET A 203 11.28 11.57 -9.92
N HIS A 204 11.12 11.06 -11.15
CA HIS A 204 11.55 11.73 -12.38
C HIS A 204 10.67 12.97 -12.67
N PRO A 205 11.24 14.14 -13.06
CA PRO A 205 12.61 14.40 -13.52
C PRO A 205 13.59 14.91 -12.46
N PHE A 206 13.20 15.01 -11.18
CA PHE A 206 14.00 15.70 -10.16
C PHE A 206 15.00 14.79 -9.43
N VAL A 207 14.68 13.50 -9.28
CA VAL A 207 15.55 12.51 -8.62
C VAL A 207 15.44 11.18 -9.36
N PHE A 208 16.57 10.64 -9.83
CA PHE A 208 16.63 9.27 -10.36
C PHE A 208 16.84 8.31 -9.19
N SER A 209 15.99 7.29 -9.06
CA SER A 209 16.27 6.18 -8.16
C SER A 209 17.12 5.15 -8.92
N LEU A 210 18.42 5.13 -8.62
CA LEU A 210 19.35 4.07 -9.01
C LEU A 210 19.47 3.15 -7.80
N GLY A 211 19.11 1.87 -7.92
CA GLY A 211 19.13 0.96 -6.77
C GLY A 211 18.68 -0.45 -7.11
N LYS A 212 18.99 -1.39 -6.21
CA LYS A 212 18.50 -2.77 -6.28
C LYS A 212 16.97 -2.79 -6.20
N SER A 213 16.34 -3.65 -6.98
CA SER A 213 14.89 -3.89 -6.91
C SER A 213 14.50 -4.26 -5.47
N LEU A 214 13.88 -3.34 -4.72
CA LEU A 214 13.33 -3.66 -3.41
C LEU A 214 12.28 -4.76 -3.59
N SER A 215 12.44 -5.84 -2.81
CA SER A 215 11.53 -6.98 -2.83
C SER A 215 10.11 -6.52 -2.48
N VAL A 216 9.16 -7.03 -3.27
CA VAL A 216 7.70 -6.78 -3.28
C VAL A 216 6.99 -7.32 -2.02
N GLU A 217 7.63 -7.27 -0.86
CA GLU A 217 7.16 -7.93 0.36
C GLU A 217 6.77 -6.93 1.44
N LEU A 218 6.02 -7.41 2.44
CA LEU A 218 5.83 -6.73 3.73
C LEU A 218 7.13 -6.17 4.34
N THR A 219 8.28 -6.62 3.87
CA THR A 219 9.63 -6.11 4.17
C THR A 219 9.84 -4.63 3.79
N GLY A 220 9.16 -4.12 2.77
CA GLY A 220 9.28 -2.72 2.32
C GLY A 220 8.33 -1.74 3.00
N THR A 221 7.29 -2.24 3.67
CA THR A 221 6.35 -1.42 4.45
C THR A 221 6.61 -1.65 5.93
N CYS A 222 6.69 -0.57 6.70
CA CYS A 222 6.88 -0.68 8.14
C CYS A 222 5.98 0.31 8.85
N ASN A 223 5.63 -0.07 10.08
CA ASN A 223 4.95 0.83 10.99
C ASN A 223 5.95 1.62 11.81
N VAL A 224 5.48 2.76 12.29
CA VAL A 224 6.13 3.54 13.32
C VAL A 224 5.32 3.42 14.60
N ASP A 225 5.98 3.38 15.75
CA ASP A 225 5.35 3.19 17.05
C ASP A 225 4.15 4.11 17.28
N HIS A 226 3.11 3.55 17.89
CA HIS A 226 1.91 4.30 18.26
C HIS A 226 2.21 5.28 19.40
N SER A 227 1.88 6.54 19.19
CA SER A 227 1.80 7.55 20.26
C SER A 227 0.92 8.70 19.78
N TRP A 228 0.38 9.49 20.71
CA TRP A 228 -0.43 10.66 20.34
C TRP A 228 0.33 11.61 19.40
N PHE A 229 1.64 11.76 19.61
CA PHE A 229 2.49 12.61 18.79
C PHE A 229 2.71 12.00 17.42
N ASN A 230 3.13 10.73 17.33
CA ASN A 230 3.39 10.07 16.04
C ASN A 230 2.11 10.03 15.21
N ASP A 231 0.98 9.66 15.81
CA ASP A 231 -0.32 9.58 15.15
C ASP A 231 -0.77 10.95 14.60
N TRP A 232 -0.55 12.05 15.34
CA TRP A 232 -0.86 13.39 14.85
C TRP A 232 0.12 13.84 13.76
N PHE A 233 1.42 13.65 14.01
CA PHE A 233 2.52 14.13 13.17
C PHE A 233 2.52 13.45 11.80
N THR A 234 2.22 12.15 11.73
CA THR A 234 2.14 11.39 10.47
C THR A 234 0.71 11.24 9.95
N GLY A 235 -0.28 11.86 10.60
CA GLY A 235 -1.68 11.71 10.21
C GLY A 235 -2.17 10.26 10.27
N HIS A 236 -1.68 9.50 11.26
CA HIS A 236 -1.91 8.07 11.50
C HIS A 236 -1.34 7.14 10.42
N LEU A 237 -0.57 7.67 9.47
CA LEU A 237 0.18 6.87 8.48
C LEU A 237 1.43 6.21 9.08
N ASN A 238 1.61 6.27 10.41
CA ASN A 238 2.50 5.39 11.14
C ASN A 238 1.99 3.93 11.15
N PHE A 239 0.74 3.69 10.75
CA PHE A 239 0.14 2.36 10.56
C PHE A 239 0.05 1.98 9.07
N GLN A 240 1.17 1.98 8.36
CA GLN A 240 1.22 1.65 6.93
C GLN A 240 0.69 0.25 6.62
N ILE A 241 0.99 -0.75 7.46
CA ILE A 241 0.57 -2.13 7.21
C ILE A 241 -0.96 -2.22 7.25
N GLU A 242 -1.59 -1.71 8.31
CA GLU A 242 -3.04 -1.74 8.49
C GLU A 242 -3.74 -0.87 7.45
N HIS A 243 -3.12 0.26 7.09
CA HIS A 243 -3.62 1.13 6.03
C HIS A 243 -3.75 0.41 4.69
N HIS A 244 -2.73 -0.35 4.28
CA HIS A 244 -2.77 -1.12 3.04
C HIS A 244 -3.71 -2.33 3.10
N LEU A 245 -3.88 -2.94 4.28
CA LEU A 245 -4.83 -4.05 4.46
C LEU A 245 -6.29 -3.58 4.48
N PHE A 246 -6.56 -2.41 5.05
CA PHE A 246 -7.90 -1.85 5.20
C PHE A 246 -7.93 -0.36 4.78
N PRO A 247 -7.75 -0.04 3.48
CA PRO A 247 -7.60 1.34 3.03
C PRO A 247 -8.82 2.22 3.34
N THR A 248 -10.02 1.64 3.39
CA THR A 248 -11.26 2.36 3.71
C THR A 248 -11.50 2.54 5.21
N MET A 249 -10.65 1.99 6.08
CA MET A 249 -10.77 2.14 7.53
C MET A 249 -10.45 3.59 7.93
N PRO A 250 -11.31 4.24 8.73
CA PRO A 250 -11.01 5.54 9.31
C PRO A 250 -9.74 5.49 10.16
N ARG A 251 -8.83 6.42 9.93
CA ARG A 251 -7.47 6.37 10.47
C ARG A 251 -7.34 6.28 11.99
N HIS A 252 -8.31 6.81 12.74
CA HIS A 252 -8.37 6.71 14.20
C HIS A 252 -8.69 5.30 14.73
N ASN A 253 -8.86 4.31 13.85
CA ASN A 253 -9.09 2.92 14.23
C ASN A 253 -7.90 2.00 13.91
N TYR A 254 -6.85 2.48 13.22
CA TYR A 254 -5.70 1.62 12.85
C TYR A 254 -5.02 0.97 14.05
N TYR A 255 -4.78 1.73 15.12
CA TYR A 255 -4.17 1.19 16.35
C TYR A 255 -5.00 0.06 17.00
N LYS A 256 -6.31 0.00 16.74
CA LYS A 256 -7.19 -1.05 17.28
C LYS A 256 -7.08 -2.36 16.51
N VAL A 257 -6.80 -2.29 15.20
CA VAL A 257 -6.63 -3.46 14.34
C VAL A 257 -5.18 -3.96 14.31
N ALA A 258 -4.20 -3.07 14.55
CA ALA A 258 -2.78 -3.42 14.52
C ALA A 258 -2.40 -4.65 15.36
N PRO A 259 -2.88 -4.84 16.62
CA PRO A 259 -2.58 -6.07 17.38
C PRO A 259 -3.15 -7.34 16.73
N LEU A 260 -4.29 -7.24 16.06
CA LEU A 260 -4.91 -8.38 15.36
C LEU A 260 -4.11 -8.74 14.11
N VAL A 261 -3.66 -7.74 13.35
CA VAL A 261 -2.79 -7.95 12.19
C VAL A 261 -1.46 -8.55 12.62
N LYS A 262 -0.84 -8.01 13.68
CA LYS A 262 0.41 -8.54 14.24
C LYS A 262 0.26 -10.00 14.66
N SER A 263 -0.80 -10.35 15.38
CA SER A 263 -1.09 -11.74 15.77
C SER A 263 -1.30 -12.66 14.57
N LEU A 264 -1.90 -12.17 13.49
CA LEU A 264 -2.06 -12.93 12.25
C LEU A 264 -0.71 -13.13 11.55
N CYS A 265 0.12 -12.09 11.49
CA CYS A 265 1.49 -12.17 10.98
C CYS A 265 2.30 -13.21 11.77
N ASP A 266 2.25 -13.18 13.09
CA ASP A 266 2.93 -14.15 13.98
C ASP A 266 2.45 -15.59 13.72
N LYS A 267 1.14 -15.81 13.52
CA LYS A 267 0.54 -17.12 13.21
C LYS A 267 1.11 -17.73 11.92
N HIS A 268 1.41 -16.91 10.92
CA HIS A 268 1.92 -17.36 9.62
C HIS A 268 3.43 -17.18 9.45
N GLY A 269 4.15 -16.79 10.50
CA GLY A 269 5.59 -16.52 10.43
C GLY A 269 5.96 -15.37 9.50
N VAL A 270 5.05 -14.42 9.29
CA VAL A 270 5.29 -13.20 8.52
C VAL A 270 5.87 -12.14 9.46
N HIS A 271 7.01 -11.55 9.08
CA HIS A 271 7.67 -10.56 9.91
C HIS A 271 6.89 -9.23 9.93
N TYR A 272 6.33 -8.87 11.08
CA TYR A 272 5.67 -7.58 11.30
C TYR A 272 6.69 -6.53 11.75
N VAL A 273 6.98 -5.54 10.91
CA VAL A 273 7.98 -4.50 11.20
C VAL A 273 7.30 -3.27 11.81
N CYS A 274 7.68 -2.94 13.05
CA CYS A 274 7.33 -1.68 13.71
C CYS A 274 8.59 -1.10 14.35
N LYS A 275 8.86 0.19 14.15
CA LYS A 275 10.09 0.84 14.59
C LYS A 275 9.80 2.17 15.32
N PRO A 276 10.72 2.65 16.18
CA PRO A 276 10.66 4.01 16.68
C PRO A 276 10.78 5.04 15.55
N ILE A 277 10.11 6.18 15.71
CA ILE A 277 10.06 7.23 14.66
C ILE A 277 11.46 7.73 14.29
N LEU A 278 12.36 7.88 15.26
CA LEU A 278 13.72 8.34 15.02
C LEU A 278 14.55 7.31 14.23
N THR A 279 14.31 6.02 14.47
CA THR A 279 14.95 4.95 13.69
C THR A 279 14.44 4.97 12.25
N ALA A 280 13.13 5.12 12.05
CA ALA A 280 12.56 5.24 10.70
C ALA A 280 13.13 6.47 9.94
N PHE A 281 13.30 7.61 10.62
CA PHE A 281 13.96 8.78 10.04
C PHE A 281 15.44 8.52 9.71
N ALA A 282 16.17 7.86 10.61
CA ALA A 282 17.57 7.51 10.38
C ALA A 282 17.71 6.56 9.17
N ASP A 283 16.84 5.55 9.06
CA ASP A 283 16.79 4.63 7.92
C ASP A 283 16.60 5.40 6.60
N ILE A 284 15.67 6.37 6.55
CA ILE A 284 15.46 7.22 5.36
C ILE A 284 16.72 8.01 5.02
N LEU A 285 17.37 8.66 6.00
CA LEU A 285 18.60 9.42 5.77
C LEU A 285 19.74 8.53 5.30
N HIS A 286 19.87 7.33 5.86
CA HIS A 286 20.84 6.32 5.43
C HIS A 286 20.57 5.87 3.99
N SER A 287 19.33 5.54 3.65
CA SER A 287 18.96 5.18 2.27
C SER A 287 19.23 6.33 1.30
N LEU A 288 18.89 7.57 1.65
CA LEU A 288 19.19 8.74 0.81
C LEU A 288 20.70 8.94 0.60
N LYS A 289 21.51 8.70 1.63
CA LYS A 289 22.97 8.73 1.53
C LYS A 289 23.48 7.63 0.60
N GLU A 290 23.02 6.40 0.78
CA GLU A 290 23.39 5.26 -0.09
C GLU A 290 23.01 5.53 -1.55
N TYR A 291 21.78 5.97 -1.82
CA TYR A 291 21.36 6.33 -3.18
C TYR A 291 22.17 7.50 -3.75
N GLY A 292 22.54 8.47 -2.92
CA GLY A 292 23.43 9.56 -3.33
C GLY A 292 24.81 9.05 -3.73
N GLN A 293 25.34 8.04 -3.02
CA GLN A 293 26.61 7.39 -3.35
C GLN A 293 26.51 6.54 -4.61
N ASP A 294 25.47 5.71 -4.75
CA ASP A 294 25.21 4.93 -5.97
C ASP A 294 25.10 5.84 -7.21
N TRP A 295 24.40 6.98 -7.07
CA TRP A 295 24.31 7.98 -8.13
C TRP A 295 25.65 8.62 -8.42
N GLN A 296 26.41 9.00 -7.39
CA GLN A 296 27.72 9.60 -7.54
C GLN A 296 28.69 8.64 -8.25
N GLU A 297 28.70 7.35 -7.89
CA GLU A 297 29.47 6.32 -8.57
C GLU A 297 29.02 6.18 -10.03
N ALA A 298 27.72 6.06 -10.30
CA ALA A 298 27.21 5.92 -11.66
C ALA A 298 27.46 7.14 -12.56
N TYR A 299 27.53 8.34 -11.99
CA TYR A 299 27.70 9.60 -12.74
C TYR A 299 29.17 10.04 -12.87
N LEU A 300 30.01 9.73 -11.89
CA LEU A 300 31.44 10.09 -11.90
C LEU A 300 32.37 9.01 -12.45
N HIS A 301 31.86 7.80 -12.74
CA HIS A 301 32.57 6.79 -13.53
C HIS A 301 32.18 6.93 -15.01
N GLU A 302 32.98 7.55 -15.89
CA GLU A 302 34.24 7.03 -16.48
C GLU A 302 35.00 5.92 -15.72
#